data_AF-A0ABD1TCJ1-F1
#
_entry.id   AF-A0ABD1TCJ1-F1
#
_cell.length_a   1.000
_cell.length_b   1.000
_cell.length_c   1.000
_cell.angle_alpha   90.00
_cell.angle_beta   90.00
_cell.angle_gamma   90.00
#
_symmetry.space_group_name_H-M   'P 1'
#
loop_
_entity.id
_entity.type
_entity.pdbx_description
1 polymer ?
#
loop_
_entity_poly.entity_id
_entity_poly.type
_entity_poly.pdbx_seq_one_letter_code
_entity_poly.pdbx_strand_id
1 'polypeptide(L)'
;MKGDEAKVLLGFPPRSYPSQSQKEGEKAQAESKFKLISEAYACLNSGGSGQGLQTVSYSRVVRSGVPRAPGGRRNWALTSVPYLLIVLGAFTLGGSTAARSYRKQKEAHPSYNPFLP
;
A
#
# COMPACT_ATOMS: atom_id res chain seq x y z
N MET A 1 -13.53 18.98 -12.78
CA MET A 1 -13.00 18.84 -14.16
C MET A 1 -14.05 19.36 -15.11
N LYS A 2 -13.75 20.46 -15.78
CA LYS A 2 -14.67 21.16 -16.68
C LYS A 2 -14.85 20.29 -17.93
N GLY A 3 -16.07 20.10 -18.42
CA GLY A 3 -16.32 19.21 -19.57
C GLY A 3 -15.44 19.51 -20.80
N ASP A 4 -15.01 20.76 -20.96
CA ASP A 4 -14.12 21.17 -22.05
C ASP A 4 -12.64 20.80 -21.81
N GLU A 5 -12.19 20.69 -20.55
CA GLU A 5 -10.85 20.19 -20.22
C GLU A 5 -10.71 18.71 -20.60
N ALA A 6 -11.75 17.91 -20.32
CA ALA A 6 -11.77 16.49 -20.67
C ALA A 6 -11.73 16.27 -22.20
N LYS A 7 -12.37 17.15 -22.97
CA LYS A 7 -12.32 17.12 -24.44
C LYS A 7 -10.91 17.38 -24.95
N VAL A 8 -10.23 18.41 -24.41
CA VAL A 8 -8.85 18.72 -24.77
C VAL A 8 -7.92 17.54 -24.47
N LEU A 9 -8.09 16.86 -23.33
CA LEU A 9 -7.30 15.68 -22.98
C LEU A 9 -7.51 14.49 -23.93
N LEU A 10 -8.72 14.32 -24.45
CA LEU A 10 -9.04 13.31 -25.46
C LEU A 10 -8.70 13.76 -26.89
N GLY A 11 -8.15 14.97 -27.07
CA GLY A 11 -7.80 15.52 -28.38
C GLY A 11 -8.99 16.10 -29.17
N PHE A 12 -10.16 16.25 -28.53
CA PHE A 12 -11.34 16.85 -29.14
C PHE A 12 -11.33 18.38 -29.02
N PRO A 13 -11.84 19.11 -30.04
CA PRO A 13 -11.98 20.56 -29.97
C PRO A 13 -12.88 21.00 -28.80
N PRO A 14 -12.58 22.11 -28.11
CA PRO A 14 -13.27 22.55 -26.87
C PRO A 14 -14.74 22.96 -27.04
N ARG A 15 -15.34 22.80 -28.22
CA ARG A 15 -16.79 23.00 -28.46
C ARG A 15 -17.41 21.91 -29.34
N SER A 16 -16.68 20.82 -29.56
CA SER A 16 -17.19 19.67 -30.28
C SER A 16 -18.04 18.79 -29.36
N TYR A 17 -19.02 18.12 -29.95
CA TYR A 17 -19.78 17.05 -29.31
C TYR A 17 -19.35 15.76 -29.99
N PRO A 18 -18.37 15.02 -29.42
CA PRO A 18 -17.96 13.76 -30.01
C PRO A 18 -19.16 12.82 -30.06
N SER A 19 -19.35 12.17 -31.20
CA SER A 19 -20.45 11.22 -31.37
C SER A 19 -20.29 10.08 -30.36
N GLN A 20 -21.40 9.44 -29.99
CA GLN A 20 -21.37 8.34 -29.04
C GLN A 20 -20.43 7.21 -29.52
N SER A 21 -20.44 6.92 -30.83
CA SER A 21 -19.56 5.93 -31.45
C SER A 21 -18.06 6.25 -31.28
N GLN A 22 -17.66 7.52 -31.39
CA GLN A 22 -16.28 7.95 -31.19
C GLN A 22 -15.85 7.78 -29.73
N LYS A 23 -16.72 8.16 -28.78
CA LYS A 23 -16.45 7.98 -27.34
C LYS A 23 -16.29 6.51 -26.97
N GLU A 24 -17.14 5.65 -27.53
CA GLU A 24 -17.08 4.20 -27.29
C GLU A 24 -15.82 3.58 -27.90
N GLY A 25 -15.42 4.01 -29.10
CA GLY A 25 -14.17 3.56 -29.75
C GLY A 25 -12.92 3.95 -28.94
N GLU A 26 -12.83 5.19 -28.48
CA GLU A 26 -11.73 5.65 -27.63
C GLU A 26 -11.69 4.93 -26.29
N LYS A 27 -12.85 4.70 -25.67
CA LYS A 27 -12.96 3.92 -24.43
C LYS A 27 -12.45 2.49 -24.63
N ALA A 28 -12.90 1.80 -25.68
CA ALA A 28 -12.47 0.44 -25.99
C ALA A 28 -10.95 0.38 -26.25
N GLN A 29 -10.41 1.38 -26.95
CA GLN A 29 -8.97 1.48 -27.18
C GLN A 29 -8.20 1.70 -25.87
N ALA A 30 -8.68 2.57 -24.99
CA ALA A 30 -8.06 2.83 -23.69
C ALA A 30 -8.08 1.58 -22.78
N GLU A 31 -9.20 0.85 -22.75
CA GLU A 31 -9.34 -0.41 -22.01
C GLU A 31 -8.38 -1.49 -22.53
N SER A 32 -8.24 -1.61 -23.86
CA SER A 32 -7.29 -2.53 -24.48
C SER A 32 -5.84 -2.20 -24.10
N LYS A 33 -5.45 -0.92 -24.20
CA LYS A 33 -4.11 -0.46 -23.78
C LYS A 33 -3.84 -0.71 -22.30
N PHE A 34 -4.81 -0.40 -21.45
CA PHE A 34 -4.71 -0.66 -20.01
C PHE A 34 -4.55 -2.16 -19.72
N LYS A 35 -5.33 -3.01 -20.39
CA LYS A 35 -5.24 -4.47 -20.26
C LYS A 35 -3.84 -4.96 -20.65
N LEU A 36 -3.33 -4.53 -21.80
CA LEU A 36 -2.00 -4.90 -22.29
C LEU A 36 -0.89 -4.52 -21.30
N ILE A 37 -0.96 -3.31 -20.73
CA ILE A 37 -0.03 -2.87 -19.69
C ILE A 37 -0.17 -3.73 -18.44
N SER A 38 -1.40 -3.98 -17.97
CA SER A 38 -1.65 -4.77 -16.76
C SER A 38 -1.13 -6.21 -16.89
N GLU A 39 -1.25 -6.82 -18.08
CA GLU A 39 -0.75 -8.15 -18.38
C GLU A 39 0.79 -8.16 -18.37
N ALA A 40 1.44 -7.18 -18.99
CA ALA A 40 2.88 -7.04 -18.94
C ALA A 40 3.40 -6.88 -17.49
N TYR A 41 2.71 -6.07 -16.67
CA TYR A 41 3.04 -5.94 -15.23
C TYR A 41 2.80 -7.23 -14.45
N ALA A 42 1.75 -7.98 -14.74
CA ALA A 42 1.50 -9.28 -14.12
C ALA A 42 2.63 -10.26 -14.46
N CYS A 43 3.09 -10.29 -15.73
CA CYS A 43 4.23 -11.09 -16.17
C CYS A 43 5.53 -10.70 -15.45
N LEU A 44 5.80 -9.40 -15.26
CA LEU A 44 6.97 -8.93 -14.50
C LEU A 44 6.87 -9.28 -13.01
N ASN A 45 5.70 -9.11 -12.39
CA ASN A 45 5.48 -9.44 -10.98
C ASN A 45 5.47 -10.96 -10.73
N SER A 46 5.18 -11.76 -11.75
CA SER A 46 5.25 -13.22 -11.71
C SER A 46 6.70 -13.75 -11.79
N GLY A 47 7.71 -12.87 -11.90
CA GLY A 47 9.13 -13.18 -11.98
C GLY A 47 9.78 -13.63 -10.66
N GLY A 48 9.16 -14.56 -9.93
CA GLY A 48 9.73 -15.18 -8.74
C GLY A 48 8.95 -16.41 -8.30
N SER A 49 9.49 -17.60 -8.59
CA SER A 49 9.04 -18.93 -8.15
C SER A 49 8.03 -19.69 -9.03
N GLY A 50 8.55 -20.29 -10.11
CA GLY A 50 8.62 -21.76 -10.24
C GLY A 50 7.40 -22.53 -10.80
N GLN A 51 7.57 -23.02 -12.05
CA GLN A 51 6.94 -24.21 -12.68
C GLN A 51 5.39 -24.22 -12.77
N GLY A 52 4.75 -24.51 -13.91
CA GLY A 52 5.20 -25.28 -15.05
C GLY A 52 4.47 -24.92 -16.36
N LEU A 53 5.05 -25.44 -17.42
CA LEU A 53 4.69 -25.23 -18.80
C LEU A 53 3.31 -25.86 -19.14
N GLN A 54 2.42 -25.02 -19.67
CA GLN A 54 1.45 -25.24 -20.76
C GLN A 54 0.41 -26.37 -20.63
N THR A 55 -0.87 -25.99 -20.48
CA THR A 55 -1.95 -26.46 -21.37
C THR A 55 -3.12 -25.48 -21.28
N VAL A 56 -3.26 -24.73 -22.36
CA VAL A 56 -4.40 -23.89 -22.73
C VAL A 56 -5.71 -24.70 -22.62
N SER A 57 -6.79 -24.09 -22.13
CA SER A 57 -8.04 -23.95 -22.90
C SER A 57 -9.27 -23.69 -22.00
N TYR A 58 -9.79 -22.46 -22.14
CA TYR A 58 -11.19 -22.04 -21.98
C TYR A 58 -11.92 -22.29 -20.64
N SER A 59 -11.73 -21.38 -19.67
CA SER A 59 -12.72 -21.17 -18.61
C SER A 59 -13.70 -20.06 -18.99
N ARG A 60 -14.93 -20.49 -19.23
CA ARG A 60 -16.13 -19.76 -19.64
C ARG A 60 -16.41 -18.53 -18.75
N VAL A 61 -16.69 -17.40 -19.39
CA VAL A 61 -17.04 -16.12 -18.75
C VAL A 61 -18.46 -16.19 -18.19
N VAL A 62 -18.61 -16.52 -16.92
CA VAL A 62 -19.80 -16.14 -16.16
C VAL A 62 -19.32 -15.20 -15.07
N ARG A 63 -20.00 -14.05 -14.97
CA ARG A 63 -19.83 -13.02 -13.93
C ARG A 63 -19.65 -13.66 -12.55
N SER A 64 -18.41 -13.90 -12.16
CA SER A 64 -18.04 -14.30 -10.81
C SER A 64 -17.33 -13.11 -10.20
N GLY A 65 -17.97 -12.47 -9.23
CA GLY A 65 -17.41 -11.34 -8.50
C GLY A 65 -15.99 -11.66 -8.03
N VAL A 66 -15.09 -10.69 -8.13
CA VAL A 66 -13.71 -10.89 -7.68
C VAL A 66 -13.73 -11.24 -6.19
N PRO A 67 -13.14 -12.37 -5.79
CA PRO A 67 -12.99 -12.74 -4.40
C PRO A 67 -12.08 -11.73 -3.70
N ARG A 68 -12.53 -11.22 -2.54
CA ARG A 68 -11.61 -10.69 -1.53
C ARG A 68 -10.72 -11.84 -1.07
N ALA A 69 -9.52 -11.93 -1.60
CA ALA A 69 -8.46 -12.75 -1.03
C ALA A 69 -7.46 -11.84 -0.30
N PRO A 70 -7.35 -11.93 1.03
CA PRO A 70 -6.27 -11.30 1.76
C PRO A 70 -5.03 -12.19 1.62
N GLY A 71 -3.94 -11.67 1.09
CA GLY A 71 -2.65 -12.35 1.20
C GLY A 71 -1.80 -12.32 -0.06
N GLY A 72 -0.87 -11.38 -0.09
CA GLY A 72 0.28 -11.41 -0.98
C GLY A 72 1.40 -10.65 -0.30
N ARG A 73 2.23 -11.38 0.44
CA ARG A 73 3.34 -10.97 1.31
C ARG A 73 4.29 -9.96 0.63
N ARG A 74 3.89 -8.68 0.58
CA ARG A 74 4.77 -7.53 0.33
C ARG A 74 5.37 -7.09 1.66
N ASN A 75 6.62 -6.67 1.60
CA ASN A 75 7.53 -6.40 2.72
C ASN A 75 6.96 -5.34 3.70
N TRP A 76 6.03 -5.72 4.59
CA TRP A 76 5.45 -4.86 5.63
C TRP A 76 6.53 -4.28 6.56
N ALA A 77 7.66 -4.98 6.64
CA ALA A 77 8.87 -4.55 7.32
C ALA A 77 9.39 -3.17 6.86
N LEU A 78 9.37 -2.85 5.56
CA LEU A 78 9.97 -1.60 5.06
C LEU A 78 9.10 -0.36 5.35
N THR A 79 7.80 -0.51 5.51
CA THR A 79 6.88 0.61 5.82
C THR A 79 6.72 0.82 7.33
N SER A 80 6.91 -0.21 8.14
CA SER A 80 6.72 -0.16 9.60
C SER A 80 7.94 0.34 10.37
N VAL A 81 9.16 0.12 9.84
CA VAL A 81 10.43 0.55 10.47
C VAL A 81 10.44 2.02 10.92
N PRO A 82 10.06 3.03 10.11
CA PRO A 82 10.14 4.42 10.56
C PRO A 82 9.24 4.73 11.76
N TYR A 83 8.02 4.16 11.80
CA TYR A 83 7.10 4.35 12.91
C TYR A 83 7.54 3.60 14.18
N LEU A 84 8.09 2.40 14.03
CA LEU A 84 8.66 1.66 15.16
C LEU A 84 9.84 2.38 15.80
N LEU A 85 10.72 2.98 14.99
CA LEU A 85 11.84 3.79 15.50
C LEU A 85 11.35 5.01 16.28
N ILE A 86 10.27 5.67 15.84
CA ILE A 86 9.68 6.81 16.56
C ILE A 86 9.08 6.36 17.91
N VAL A 87 8.32 5.26 17.94
CA VAL A 87 7.72 4.74 19.17
C VAL A 87 8.79 4.27 20.17
N LEU A 88 9.82 3.56 19.69
CA LEU A 88 10.94 3.11 20.52
C LEU A 88 11.79 4.28 21.02
N GLY A 89 12.02 5.29 20.18
CA GLY A 89 12.69 6.54 20.56
C GLY A 89 11.92 7.31 21.64
N ALA A 90 10.60 7.41 21.52
CA ALA A 90 9.77 8.07 22.53
C ALA A 90 9.74 7.33 23.86
N PHE A 91 9.67 5.99 23.85
CA PHE A 91 9.71 5.20 25.07
C PHE A 91 11.05 5.29 25.80
N THR A 92 12.17 5.30 25.06
CA THR A 92 13.51 5.36 25.64
C THR A 92 13.85 6.76 26.18
N LEU A 93 13.55 7.84 25.44
CA LEU A 93 13.80 9.20 25.90
C LEU A 93 12.75 9.70 26.92
N GLY A 94 11.49 9.28 26.80
CA GLY A 94 10.41 9.70 27.71
C GLY A 94 10.41 8.98 29.06
N GLY A 95 10.84 7.70 29.11
CA GLY A 95 10.84 6.90 30.33
C GLY A 95 12.04 7.11 31.27
N SER A 96 13.14 7.68 30.77
CA SER A 96 14.40 7.79 31.52
C SER A 96 14.42 8.93 32.55
N THR A 97 13.56 9.94 32.41
CA THR A 97 13.49 11.08 33.34
C THR A 97 12.82 10.74 34.67
N ALA A 98 11.75 9.92 34.66
CA ALA A 98 11.03 9.51 35.86
C ALA A 98 11.80 8.45 36.68
N ALA A 99 12.48 7.52 36.01
CA ALA A 99 13.32 6.53 36.69
C ALA A 99 14.52 7.19 37.41
N ARG A 100 15.09 8.26 36.83
CA ARG A 100 16.21 8.98 37.44
C ARG A 100 15.80 9.77 38.67
N SER A 101 14.64 10.42 38.69
CA SER A 101 14.17 11.16 39.87
C SER A 101 13.83 10.23 41.04
N TYR A 102 13.22 9.07 40.78
CA TYR A 102 12.95 8.06 41.81
C TYR A 102 14.24 7.49 42.43
N ARG A 103 15.27 7.20 41.61
CA ARG A 103 16.58 6.76 42.13
C ARG A 103 17.25 7.83 42.98
N LYS A 104 17.22 9.10 42.53
CA LYS A 104 17.74 10.22 43.34
C LYS A 104 17.01 10.37 44.68
N GLN A 105 15.69 10.18 44.73
CA GLN A 105 14.96 10.18 46.00
C GLN A 105 15.36 9.02 46.91
N LYS A 106 15.52 7.80 46.37
CA LYS A 106 15.99 6.64 47.13
C LYS A 106 17.40 6.82 47.69
N GLU A 107 18.30 7.43 46.92
CA GLU A 107 19.67 7.73 47.37
C GLU A 107 19.69 8.83 48.44
N ALA A 108 18.80 9.84 48.32
CA ALA A 108 18.70 10.92 49.31
C ALA A 108 18.02 10.50 50.62
N HIS A 109 17.15 9.50 50.58
CA HIS A 109 16.45 8.96 51.76
C HIS A 109 16.68 7.45 51.84
N PRO A 110 17.86 6.99 52.29
CA PRO A 110 18.09 5.57 52.52
C PRO A 110 17.10 5.09 53.60
N SER A 111 16.26 4.12 53.26
CA SER A 111 15.37 3.49 54.24
C SER A 111 16.22 2.68 55.21
N TYR A 112 16.42 3.21 56.41
CA TYR A 112 17.07 2.49 57.50
C TYR A 112 16.20 1.29 57.87
N ASN A 113 16.64 0.07 57.53
CA ASN A 113 15.95 -1.15 57.88
C ASN A 113 16.57 -1.72 59.17
N PRO A 114 15.90 -1.61 60.32
CA PRO A 114 16.48 -2.03 61.60
C PRO A 114 16.51 -3.57 61.79
N PHE A 115 16.07 -4.36 60.80
CA PHE A 115 16.04 -5.82 60.87
C PHE A 115 17.07 -6.52 59.97
N LEU A 116 17.87 -5.76 59.21
CA LEU A 116 19.03 -6.28 58.51
C LEU A 116 20.28 -5.90 59.32
N PRO A 117 21.13 -6.87 59.72
CA PRO A 117 22.36 -6.58 60.47
C PRO A 117 23.39 -5.80 59.64
#